data_AF-A0A9Q8PJL8-F1
#
_entry.id   AF-A0A9Q8PJL8-F1
#
_cell.length_a   1.000
_cell.length_b   1.000
_cell.length_c   1.000
_cell.angle_alpha   90.00
_cell.angle_beta   90.00
_cell.angle_gamma   90.00
#
_symmetry.space_group_name_H-M   'P 1'
#
loop_
_entity.id
_entity.type
_entity.pdbx_description
1 polymer ?
#
loop_
_entity_poly.entity_id
_entity_poly.type
_entity_poly.pdbx_seq_one_letter_code
_entity_poly.pdbx_strand_id
1 'polypeptide(L)'
;MSTSVVSSKATLRIPTTSLLNILPKVLHSSILTSRYHAAKSNDLVIQSDDSRKQNDNVTGCFRKLHELIVQAGRDAVPGETSVEQTKRVEQLQKAEAAGRRKMKELQSKKKSARRGGGGRGDD
;
A
#
# COMPACT_ATOMS: atom_id res chain seq x y z
N MET A 1 8.48 24.77 -33.76
CA MET A 1 9.61 24.12 -33.06
C MET A 1 9.14 22.76 -32.59
N SER A 2 9.62 21.69 -33.21
CA SER A 2 9.18 20.32 -32.94
C SER A 2 10.00 19.76 -31.77
N THR A 3 9.44 19.69 -30.57
CA THR A 3 10.08 18.98 -29.45
C THR A 3 9.90 17.49 -29.68
N SER A 4 10.82 16.86 -30.41
CA SER A 4 10.88 15.40 -30.53
C SER A 4 10.91 14.80 -29.12
N VAL A 5 9.88 14.03 -28.78
CA VAL A 5 9.78 13.32 -27.51
C VAL A 5 10.98 12.41 -27.35
N VAL A 6 11.96 12.82 -26.55
CA VAL A 6 13.10 11.98 -26.24
C VAL A 6 12.57 10.83 -25.39
N SER A 7 12.60 9.61 -25.93
CA SER A 7 12.14 8.40 -25.25
C SER A 7 13.16 8.00 -24.17
N SER A 8 13.37 8.86 -23.19
CA SER A 8 14.36 8.65 -22.12
C SER A 8 13.79 7.87 -20.96
N LYS A 9 12.47 7.58 -20.94
CA LYS A 9 11.81 6.79 -19.89
C LYS A 9 12.51 5.45 -19.72
N ALA A 10 13.02 5.19 -18.51
CA ALA A 10 13.53 3.90 -18.11
C ALA A 10 12.46 3.15 -17.32
N THR A 11 12.31 1.85 -17.60
CA THR A 11 11.45 0.94 -16.83
C THR A 11 12.29 -0.23 -16.36
N LEU A 12 12.38 -0.40 -15.05
CA LEU A 12 13.00 -1.53 -14.39
C LEU A 12 11.89 -2.52 -13.99
N ARG A 13 11.93 -3.73 -14.53
CA ARG A 13 11.04 -4.84 -14.13
C ARG A 13 11.87 -5.93 -13.50
N ILE A 14 11.52 -6.32 -12.29
CA ILE A 14 12.22 -7.36 -11.54
C ILE A 14 11.18 -8.36 -11.05
N PRO A 15 11.30 -9.65 -11.40
CA PRO A 15 10.43 -10.69 -10.86
C PRO A 15 10.55 -10.70 -9.34
N THR A 16 9.42 -10.58 -8.64
CA THR A 16 9.42 -10.51 -7.18
C THR A 16 9.97 -11.80 -6.58
N THR A 17 9.73 -12.95 -7.20
CA THR A 17 10.27 -14.25 -6.76
C THR A 17 11.80 -14.27 -6.69
N SER A 18 12.49 -13.76 -7.72
CA SER A 18 13.95 -13.72 -7.76
C SER A 18 14.52 -12.75 -6.72
N LEU A 19 13.85 -11.61 -6.54
CA LEU A 19 14.24 -10.59 -5.58
C LEU A 19 14.03 -11.05 -4.12
N LEU A 20 12.90 -11.70 -3.82
CA LEU A 20 12.61 -12.23 -2.48
C LEU A 20 13.55 -13.36 -2.08
N ASN A 21 14.09 -14.14 -3.03
CA ASN A 21 15.07 -15.19 -2.73
C ASN A 21 16.41 -14.62 -2.21
N ILE A 22 16.76 -13.40 -2.59
CA ILE A 22 18.01 -12.74 -2.18
C ILE A 22 17.79 -11.96 -0.88
N LEU A 23 16.57 -11.49 -0.63
CA LEU A 23 16.25 -10.64 0.51
C LEU A 23 15.77 -11.42 1.75
N PRO A 24 16.08 -10.93 2.96
CA PRO A 24 15.55 -11.50 4.20
C PRO A 24 14.02 -11.53 4.23
N LYS A 25 13.44 -12.63 4.76
CA LYS A 25 11.98 -12.86 4.85
C LYS A 25 11.22 -11.73 5.54
N VAL A 26 11.86 -11.04 6.49
CA VAL A 26 11.28 -9.91 7.22
C VAL A 26 10.92 -8.73 6.29
N LEU A 27 11.61 -8.58 5.16
CA LEU A 27 11.38 -7.50 4.19
C LEU A 27 10.28 -7.84 3.19
N HIS A 28 9.94 -9.13 3.06
CA HIS A 28 9.04 -9.61 2.01
C HIS A 28 7.67 -8.93 2.08
N SER A 29 7.12 -8.79 3.29
CA SER A 29 5.82 -8.14 3.51
C SER A 29 5.80 -6.67 3.08
N SER A 30 6.85 -5.91 3.43
CA SER A 30 6.93 -4.47 3.09
C SER A 30 7.12 -4.26 1.58
N ILE A 31 7.89 -5.13 0.92
CA ILE A 31 8.10 -5.07 -0.54
C ILE A 31 6.82 -5.44 -1.29
N LEU A 32 6.10 -6.49 -0.86
CA LEU A 32 4.85 -6.94 -1.48
C LEU A 32 3.69 -5.96 -1.29
N THR A 33 3.72 -5.14 -0.25
CA THR A 33 2.71 -4.10 0.03
C THR A 33 3.06 -2.75 -0.60
N SER A 34 4.23 -2.61 -1.21
CA SER A 34 4.69 -1.36 -1.81
C SER A 34 3.96 -1.02 -3.11
N ARG A 35 3.89 0.28 -3.42
CA ARG A 35 3.23 0.84 -4.61
C ARG A 35 3.82 0.38 -5.96
N TYR A 36 5.05 -0.13 -5.94
CA TYR A 36 5.75 -0.58 -7.14
C TYR A 36 5.53 -2.08 -7.42
N HIS A 37 4.88 -2.79 -6.50
CA HIS A 37 4.55 -4.19 -6.68
C HIS A 37 3.32 -4.35 -7.58
N ALA A 38 3.51 -5.03 -8.70
CA ALA A 38 2.45 -5.40 -9.62
C ALA A 38 1.87 -6.76 -9.20
N ALA A 39 0.88 -6.76 -8.31
CA ALA A 39 0.24 -7.97 -7.78
C ALA A 39 -0.34 -8.91 -8.86
N LYS A 40 -0.65 -8.40 -10.05
CA LYS A 40 -1.16 -9.21 -11.18
C LYS A 40 -0.07 -10.06 -11.85
N SER A 41 1.18 -9.58 -11.87
CA SER A 41 2.28 -10.29 -12.54
C SER A 41 3.38 -10.75 -11.58
N ASN A 42 3.23 -10.49 -10.28
CA ASN A 42 4.27 -10.76 -9.26
C ASN A 42 5.63 -10.17 -9.67
N ASP A 43 5.60 -8.97 -10.26
CA ASP A 43 6.79 -8.22 -10.63
C ASP A 43 6.86 -6.91 -9.86
N LEU A 44 8.06 -6.47 -9.54
CA LEU A 44 8.33 -5.11 -9.12
C LEU A 44 8.61 -4.26 -10.36
N VAL A 45 7.81 -3.22 -10.57
CA VAL A 45 7.92 -2.33 -11.73
C VAL A 45 8.20 -0.91 -11.26
N ILE A 46 9.40 -0.42 -11.54
CA ILE A 46 9.85 0.94 -11.20
C ILE A 46 10.13 1.69 -12.49
N GLN A 47 9.61 2.91 -12.58
CA GLN A 47 9.78 3.77 -13.76
C GLN A 47 10.40 5.10 -13.35
N SER A 48 11.28 5.63 -14.20
CA SER A 48 11.85 6.97 -14.04
C SER A 48 11.98 7.66 -15.39
N ASP A 49 11.59 8.93 -15.41
CA ASP A 49 11.61 9.85 -16.55
C ASP A 49 12.17 11.23 -16.16
N ASP A 50 12.99 11.26 -15.10
CA ASP A 50 13.48 12.48 -14.44
C ASP A 50 14.48 13.28 -15.31
N SER A 51 15.23 12.62 -16.20
CA SER A 51 16.26 13.23 -17.06
C SER A 51 16.02 12.96 -18.54
N ARG A 52 16.60 13.80 -19.40
CA ARG A 52 16.65 13.56 -20.86
C ARG A 52 17.69 12.50 -21.24
N LYS A 53 18.54 12.03 -20.31
CA LYS A 53 19.50 10.96 -20.54
C LYS A 53 18.95 9.64 -20.01
N GLN A 54 18.90 8.63 -20.88
CA GLN A 54 18.43 7.28 -20.51
C GLN A 54 19.25 6.69 -19.35
N ASN A 55 20.58 6.90 -19.33
CA ASN A 55 21.45 6.35 -18.30
C ASN A 55 21.16 6.91 -16.89
N ASP A 56 20.86 8.22 -16.81
CA ASP A 56 20.45 8.86 -15.56
C ASP A 56 19.12 8.26 -15.05
N ASN A 57 18.19 7.96 -15.96
CA ASN A 57 16.89 7.38 -15.60
C ASN A 57 17.01 5.92 -15.17
N VAL A 58 17.91 5.14 -15.76
CA VAL A 58 18.24 3.78 -15.29
C VAL A 58 18.80 3.84 -13.88
N THR A 59 19.79 4.72 -13.65
CA THR A 59 20.37 4.96 -12.31
C THR A 59 19.30 5.41 -11.32
N GLY A 60 18.37 6.27 -11.74
CA GLY A 60 17.22 6.71 -10.95
C GLY A 60 16.28 5.56 -10.55
N CYS A 61 16.05 4.59 -11.44
CA CYS A 61 15.27 3.39 -11.10
C CYS A 61 15.97 2.54 -10.04
N PHE A 62 17.29 2.35 -10.16
CA PHE A 62 18.07 1.62 -9.15
C PHE A 62 18.10 2.35 -7.80
N ARG A 63 18.20 3.68 -7.81
CA ARG A 63 18.11 4.49 -6.58
C ARG A 63 16.77 4.31 -5.88
N LYS A 64 15.66 4.40 -6.63
CA LYS A 64 14.30 4.18 -6.10
C LYS A 64 14.12 2.76 -5.55
N LEU A 65 14.70 1.75 -6.23
CA LEU A 65 14.72 0.37 -5.74
C LEU A 65 15.46 0.25 -4.41
N HIS A 66 16.67 0.83 -4.33
CA HIS A 66 17.48 0.81 -3.13
C HIS A 66 16.78 1.52 -1.96
N GLU A 67 16.21 2.71 -2.19
CA GLU A 67 15.43 3.45 -1.20
C GLU A 67 14.25 2.62 -0.68
N LEU A 68 13.54 1.90 -1.56
CA LEU A 68 12.46 1.00 -1.17
C LEU A 68 12.94 -0.13 -0.28
N ILE A 69 14.07 -0.76 -0.58
CA ILE A 69 14.64 -1.85 0.23
C ILE A 69 15.11 -1.31 1.59
N VAL A 70 15.75 -0.14 1.62
CA VAL A 70 16.18 0.52 2.86
C VAL A 70 14.97 0.91 3.72
N GLN A 71 13.92 1.46 3.12
CA GLN A 71 12.66 1.76 3.82
C GLN A 71 12.00 0.49 4.36
N ALA A 72 11.90 -0.56 3.54
CA ALA A 72 11.41 -1.86 3.98
C ALA A 72 12.22 -2.44 5.15
N GLY A 73 13.55 -2.23 5.13
CA GLY A 73 14.46 -2.60 6.21
C GLY A 73 14.19 -1.84 7.49
N ARG A 74 14.02 -0.52 7.39
CA ARG A 74 13.68 0.33 8.54
C ARG A 74 12.29 0.02 9.11
N ASP A 75 11.33 -0.29 8.25
CA ASP A 75 9.96 -0.64 8.67
C ASP A 75 9.89 -2.03 9.34
N ALA A 76 10.69 -2.98 8.85
CA ALA A 76 10.70 -4.35 9.36
C ALA A 76 11.58 -4.52 10.61
N VAL A 77 12.62 -3.70 10.77
CA VAL A 77 13.47 -3.69 11.97
C VAL A 77 12.83 -2.73 12.99
N PRO A 78 12.42 -3.21 14.18
CA PRO A 78 11.85 -2.36 15.23
C PRO A 78 12.95 -1.44 15.81
N GLY A 79 13.20 -0.33 15.14
CA GLY A 79 14.11 0.74 15.55
C GLY A 79 13.52 2.09 15.12
N GLU A 80 12.97 2.80 16.11
CA GLU A 80 12.37 4.15 16.01
C GLU A 80 11.36 4.35 14.87
N THR A 81 10.12 3.95 15.15
CA THR A 81 8.90 4.24 14.38
C THR A 81 8.86 5.69 13.86
N SER A 82 8.92 5.88 12.55
CA SER A 82 8.74 7.20 11.92
C SER A 82 7.28 7.66 11.98
N VAL A 83 7.10 8.94 12.32
CA VAL A 83 5.84 9.64 12.66
C VAL A 83 4.74 9.54 11.60
N GLU A 84 5.10 9.21 10.36
CA GLU A 84 4.17 9.10 9.22
C GLU A 84 3.37 7.79 9.23
N GLN A 85 3.95 6.69 9.72
CA GLN A 85 3.23 5.43 9.91
C GLN A 85 2.21 5.54 11.03
N THR A 86 2.53 6.28 12.11
CA THR A 86 1.59 6.56 13.21
C THR A 86 0.34 7.27 12.69
N LYS A 87 0.50 8.29 11.83
CA LYS A 87 -0.63 9.02 11.24
C LYS A 87 -1.50 8.14 10.35
N ARG A 88 -0.92 7.24 9.56
CA ARG A 88 -1.69 6.33 8.70
C ARG A 88 -2.40 5.23 9.51
N VAL A 89 -1.77 4.70 10.56
CA VAL A 89 -2.41 3.75 11.48
C VAL A 89 -3.53 4.42 12.28
N GLU A 90 -3.34 5.66 12.74
CA GLU A 90 -4.40 6.43 13.41
C GLU A 90 -5.62 6.65 12.50
N GLN A 91 -5.39 6.98 11.22
CA GLN A 91 -6.47 7.14 10.24
C GLN A 91 -7.21 5.82 10.00
N LEU A 92 -6.49 4.70 9.90
CA LEU A 92 -7.08 3.37 9.74
C LEU A 92 -7.87 2.91 10.98
N GLN A 93 -7.37 3.15 12.18
CA GLN A 93 -8.08 2.85 13.44
C GLN A 93 -9.35 3.69 13.60
N LYS A 94 -9.31 4.98 13.26
CA LYS A 94 -10.50 5.85 13.27
C LYS A 94 -11.56 5.36 12.28
N ALA A 95 -11.15 4.90 11.10
CA ALA A 95 -12.07 4.34 10.10
C ALA A 95 -12.71 3.03 10.59
N GLU A 96 -11.96 2.15 11.24
CA GLU A 96 -12.48 0.88 11.78
C GLU A 96 -13.48 1.12 12.93
N ALA A 97 -13.15 2.03 13.86
CA ALA A 97 -14.03 2.39 14.97
C ALA A 97 -15.37 2.99 14.49
N ALA A 98 -15.33 3.82 13.45
CA ALA A 98 -16.53 4.36 12.82
C ALA A 98 -17.38 3.26 12.16
N GLY A 99 -16.74 2.29 11.49
CA GLY A 99 -17.40 1.12 10.91
C GLY A 99 -18.11 0.25 11.95
N ARG A 100 -17.44 -0.04 13.08
CA ARG A 100 -18.03 -0.82 14.19
C ARG A 100 -19.26 -0.14 14.80
N ARG A 101 -19.24 1.18 14.99
CA ARG A 101 -20.40 1.94 15.49
C ARG A 101 -21.59 1.86 14.53
N LYS A 102 -21.36 2.11 13.23
CA LYS A 102 -22.41 2.00 12.20
C LYS A 102 -23.00 0.60 12.14
N MET A 103 -22.16 -0.43 12.20
CA MET A 103 -22.63 -1.82 12.21
C MET A 103 -23.49 -2.13 13.44
N LYS A 104 -23.05 -1.72 14.65
CA LYS A 104 -23.86 -1.89 15.87
C LYS A 104 -25.19 -1.14 15.79
N GLU A 105 -25.20 0.06 15.25
CA GLU A 105 -26.41 0.87 15.10
C GLU A 105 -27.40 0.23 14.12
N LEU A 106 -26.92 -0.24 12.96
CA LEU A 106 -27.73 -0.97 11.97
C LEU A 106 -28.29 -2.27 12.54
N GLN A 107 -27.48 -3.03 13.28
CA GLN A 107 -27.93 -4.26 13.94
C GLN A 107 -28.94 -3.98 15.06
N SER A 108 -28.75 -2.89 15.81
CA SER A 108 -29.70 -2.43 16.83
C SER A 108 -31.05 -2.02 16.21
N LYS A 109 -31.03 -1.19 15.15
CA LYS A 109 -32.23 -0.79 14.40
C LYS A 109 -32.96 -2.00 13.81
N LYS A 110 -32.24 -2.95 13.22
CA LYS A 110 -32.82 -4.21 12.69
C LYS A 110 -33.45 -5.07 13.80
N LYS A 111 -32.82 -5.17 14.98
CA LYS A 111 -33.39 -5.89 16.14
C LYS A 111 -34.60 -5.15 16.73
N SER A 112 -34.57 -3.83 16.79
CA SER A 112 -35.68 -2.99 17.28
C SER A 112 -36.90 -3.09 16.36
N ALA A 113 -36.71 -3.02 15.03
CA ALA A 113 -37.78 -3.20 14.05
C ALA A 113 -38.48 -4.57 14.16
N ARG A 114 -37.74 -5.63 14.52
CA ARG A 114 -38.32 -6.96 14.79
C ARG A 114 -39.17 -7.01 16.06
N ARG A 115 -38.84 -6.20 17.08
CA ARG A 115 -39.58 -6.12 18.35
C ARG A 115 -40.84 -5.25 18.23
N GLY A 116 -40.84 -4.26 17.34
CA GLY A 116 -41.98 -3.37 17.11
C GLY A 116 -43.16 -3.98 16.35
N GLY A 117 -43.01 -5.17 15.77
CA GLY A 117 -44.07 -5.83 14.98
C GLY A 117 -44.91 -6.87 15.73
N GLY A 118 -44.61 -7.17 17.00
CA GLY A 118 -45.22 -8.28 17.74
C GLY A 118 -46.09 -7.90 18.94
N GLY A 119 -46.44 -6.62 19.10
CA GLY A 119 -47.17 -6.12 20.29
C GLY A 119 -48.46 -5.41 19.93
N ARG A 120 -49.44 -6.14 19.37
CA ARG A 120 -50.87 -5.81 19.47
C ARG A 120 -51.60 -7.12 19.76
N GLY A 121 -51.98 -7.30 21.01
CA GLY A 121 -52.69 -8.48 21.51
C GLY A 121 -52.62 -8.55 23.03
N ASP A 122 -53.08 -7.48 23.69
CA ASP A 122 -53.44 -7.45 25.11
C ASP A 122 -54.81 -6.74 25.15
N ASP A 123 -55.87 -7.55 24.98
CA ASP A 123 -57.19 -7.49 25.67
C ASP A 123 -58.00 -8.73 25.26
#